data_AF-A0A2T7UWK3-F1
#
_entry.id   AF-A0A2T7UWK3-F1
#
_cell.length_a   1.000
_cell.length_b   1.000
_cell.length_c   1.000
_cell.angle_alpha   90.00
_cell.angle_beta   90.00
_cell.angle_gamma   90.00
#
_symmetry.space_group_name_H-M   'P 1'
#
loop_
_entity.id
_entity.type
_entity.pdbx_description
1 polymer ?
#
loop_
_entity_poly.entity_id
_entity_poly.type
_entity_poly.pdbx_seq_one_letter_code
_entity_poly.pdbx_strand_id
1 'polypeptide(L)'
;MARPPKLKPEELIAWIKTRIGSKPIEHEGHTWMAMDQPADAAELGISERTLRTMINVPPIVKARTTYMDGTPVVLLRVGTPEPDNARMIARKMANIFRKRTGLDTGQHAFGCLVGLVEIWPKGRQVDIFRTVMDDWPGFMAGVQCADMDAELAGKVLDPALKERFYGKPVIALIRKYPAVAVELHNMA
;
A
#
# COMPACT_ATOMS: atom_id res chain seq x y z
N MET A 1 -10.78 -32.45 -27.88
CA MET A 1 -10.92 -31.01 -27.57
C MET A 1 -9.72 -30.27 -28.15
N ALA A 2 -9.93 -29.34 -29.07
CA ALA A 2 -8.85 -28.54 -29.64
C ALA A 2 -8.24 -27.64 -28.54
N ARG A 3 -6.91 -27.53 -28.51
CA ARG A 3 -6.21 -26.63 -27.57
C ARG A 3 -6.61 -25.20 -27.92
N PRO A 4 -7.14 -24.40 -26.97
CA PRO A 4 -7.51 -23.02 -27.27
C PRO A 4 -6.29 -22.26 -27.80
N PRO A 5 -6.49 -21.35 -28.77
CA PRO A 5 -5.42 -20.54 -29.33
C PRO A 5 -4.72 -19.77 -28.20
N LYS A 6 -3.39 -19.71 -28.26
CA LYS A 6 -2.59 -18.95 -27.29
C LYS A 6 -2.64 -17.48 -27.67
N LEU A 7 -3.40 -16.67 -26.92
CA LEU A 7 -3.34 -15.21 -26.99
C LEU A 7 -1.88 -14.76 -26.77
N LYS A 8 -1.34 -13.98 -27.71
CA LYS A 8 0.01 -13.42 -27.58
C LYS A 8 -0.02 -12.20 -26.66
N PRO A 9 1.08 -11.90 -25.92
CA PRO A 9 1.17 -10.70 -25.10
C PRO A 9 0.90 -9.40 -25.88
N GLU A 10 1.34 -9.33 -27.14
CA GLU A 10 1.13 -8.20 -28.03
C GLU A 10 -0.36 -7.94 -28.34
N GLU A 11 -1.12 -9.02 -28.53
CA GLU A 11 -2.57 -8.96 -28.79
C GLU A 11 -3.31 -8.42 -27.56
N LEU A 12 -2.93 -8.87 -26.36
CA LEU A 12 -3.48 -8.35 -25.12
C LEU A 12 -3.17 -6.85 -24.94
N ILE A 13 -1.94 -6.43 -25.24
CA ILE A 13 -1.53 -5.02 -25.15
C ILE A 13 -2.34 -4.15 -26.12
N ALA A 14 -2.52 -4.61 -27.37
CA ALA A 14 -3.33 -3.91 -28.35
C ALA A 14 -4.80 -3.82 -27.90
N TRP A 15 -5.35 -4.92 -27.38
CA TRP A 15 -6.71 -4.96 -26.85
C TRP A 15 -6.90 -3.98 -25.67
N ILE A 16 -5.94 -3.90 -24.73
CA ILE A 16 -5.98 -2.94 -23.62
C ILE A 16 -5.99 -1.50 -24.15
N LYS A 17 -5.14 -1.16 -25.13
CA LYS A 17 -5.11 0.19 -25.72
C LYS A 17 -6.43 0.57 -26.38
N THR A 18 -7.05 -0.35 -27.11
CA THR A 18 -8.37 -0.14 -27.74
C THR A 18 -9.46 0.05 -26.69
N ARG A 19 -9.42 -0.69 -25.59
CA ARG A 19 -10.36 -0.55 -24.46
C ARG A 19 -10.22 0.78 -23.75
N ILE A 20 -8.99 1.24 -23.52
CA ILE A 20 -8.73 2.58 -22.96
C ILE A 20 -9.36 3.66 -23.84
N GLY A 21 -9.25 3.55 -25.17
CA GLY A 21 -9.84 4.51 -26.09
C GLY A 21 -11.37 4.53 -26.12
N SER A 22 -12.02 3.40 -25.83
CA SER A 22 -13.49 3.30 -25.85
C SER A 22 -14.16 3.63 -24.51
N LYS A 23 -13.53 3.30 -23.38
CA LYS A 23 -14.05 3.55 -22.03
C LYS A 23 -12.93 4.02 -21.09
N PRO A 24 -12.40 5.24 -21.28
CA PRO A 24 -11.33 5.75 -20.45
C PRO A 24 -11.81 6.04 -19.02
N ILE A 25 -10.98 5.68 -18.05
CA ILE A 25 -11.15 6.02 -16.64
C ILE A 25 -9.92 6.79 -16.18
N GLU A 26 -10.13 8.01 -15.69
CA GLU A 26 -9.07 8.82 -15.10
C GLU A 26 -8.80 8.37 -13.65
N HIS A 27 -7.55 8.00 -13.37
CA HIS A 27 -7.12 7.62 -12.03
C HIS A 27 -5.64 7.95 -11.83
N GLU A 28 -5.34 8.69 -10.76
CA GLU A 28 -3.96 9.09 -10.41
C GLU A 28 -3.23 9.81 -11.56
N GLY A 29 -3.95 10.60 -12.37
CA GLY A 29 -3.38 11.38 -13.49
C GLY A 29 -3.10 10.57 -14.76
N HIS A 30 -3.56 9.31 -14.82
CA HIS A 30 -3.45 8.46 -15.99
C HIS A 30 -4.83 7.99 -16.47
N THR A 31 -4.90 7.65 -17.75
CA THR A 31 -6.07 7.02 -18.35
C THR A 31 -5.95 5.49 -18.31
N TRP A 32 -6.95 4.84 -17.75
CA TRP A 32 -7.01 3.40 -17.55
C TRP A 32 -8.24 2.79 -18.22
N MET A 33 -8.22 1.47 -18.38
CA MET A 33 -9.43 0.69 -18.56
C MET A 33 -9.78 -0.02 -17.24
N ALA A 34 -11.06 -0.08 -16.90
CA ALA A 34 -11.53 -1.02 -15.88
C ALA A 34 -11.60 -2.43 -16.48
N MET A 35 -11.11 -3.40 -15.71
CA MET A 35 -11.12 -4.80 -16.07
C MET A 35 -12.15 -5.56 -15.25
N ASP A 36 -13.00 -6.29 -15.95
CA ASP A 36 -13.88 -7.33 -15.42
C ASP A 36 -13.28 -8.68 -15.84
N GLN A 37 -12.48 -9.29 -14.96
CA GLN A 37 -11.63 -10.43 -15.34
C GLN A 37 -12.42 -11.63 -15.90
N PRO A 38 -13.57 -12.04 -15.33
CA PRO A 38 -14.41 -13.06 -15.95
C PRO A 38 -14.89 -12.71 -17.35
N ALA A 39 -15.45 -11.52 -17.56
CA ALA A 39 -16.02 -11.10 -18.83
C ALA A 39 -14.93 -10.90 -19.90
N ASP A 40 -13.84 -10.22 -19.53
CA ASP A 40 -12.73 -9.93 -20.43
C ASP A 40 -11.94 -11.20 -20.80
N ALA A 41 -11.81 -12.17 -19.90
CA ALA A 41 -11.19 -13.46 -20.22
C ALA A 41 -12.04 -14.27 -21.21
N ALA A 42 -13.36 -14.26 -21.04
CA ALA A 42 -14.30 -14.92 -21.96
C ALA A 42 -14.25 -14.29 -23.36
N GLU A 43 -14.21 -12.95 -23.44
CA GLU A 43 -14.06 -12.21 -24.70
C GLU A 43 -12.75 -12.53 -25.43
N LEU A 44 -11.65 -12.65 -24.69
CA LEU A 44 -10.33 -13.00 -25.23
C LEU A 44 -10.17 -14.50 -25.53
N GLY A 45 -11.17 -15.33 -25.20
CA GLY A 45 -11.11 -16.78 -25.40
C GLY A 45 -10.06 -17.50 -24.54
N ILE A 46 -9.69 -16.93 -23.39
CA ILE A 46 -8.70 -17.50 -22.46
C ILE A 46 -9.31 -17.74 -21.07
N SER A 47 -8.63 -18.52 -20.24
CA SER A 47 -9.06 -18.67 -18.84
C SER A 47 -8.70 -17.43 -18.02
N GLU A 48 -9.50 -17.14 -16.99
CA GLU A 48 -9.25 -16.05 -16.05
C GLU A 48 -7.85 -16.15 -15.41
N ARG A 49 -7.41 -17.38 -15.09
CA ARG A 49 -6.06 -17.64 -14.58
C ARG A 49 -4.97 -17.21 -15.56
N THR A 50 -5.15 -17.49 -16.85
CA THR A 50 -4.20 -17.07 -17.89
C THR A 50 -4.18 -15.55 -18.01
N LEU A 51 -5.34 -14.90 -18.04
CA LEU A 51 -5.45 -13.45 -18.07
C LEU A 51 -4.72 -12.82 -16.86
N ARG A 52 -5.02 -13.28 -15.64
CA ARG A 52 -4.36 -12.84 -14.40
C ARG A 52 -2.84 -12.97 -14.47
N THR A 53 -2.34 -14.03 -15.09
CA THR A 53 -0.90 -14.26 -15.26
C THR A 53 -0.32 -13.26 -16.26
N MET A 54 -0.96 -13.05 -17.41
CA MET A 54 -0.48 -12.14 -18.45
C MET A 54 -0.45 -10.67 -17.98
N ILE A 55 -1.48 -10.22 -17.25
CA ILE A 55 -1.54 -8.84 -16.75
C ILE A 55 -0.54 -8.53 -15.62
N ASN A 56 0.22 -9.52 -15.12
CA ASN A 56 1.33 -9.29 -14.19
C ASN A 56 2.64 -8.97 -14.89
N VAL A 57 2.71 -9.10 -16.21
CA VAL A 57 3.96 -8.96 -16.97
C VAL A 57 4.06 -7.54 -17.55
N PRO A 58 5.20 -6.84 -17.40
CA PRO A 58 5.44 -5.57 -18.09
C PRO A 58 5.24 -5.70 -19.60
N PRO A 59 4.73 -4.68 -20.30
CA PRO A 59 4.49 -3.29 -19.87
C PRO A 59 3.06 -3.04 -19.31
N ILE A 60 2.36 -4.07 -18.84
CA ILE A 60 1.02 -3.88 -18.27
C ILE A 60 1.15 -3.39 -16.83
N VAL A 61 0.59 -2.22 -16.55
CA VAL A 61 0.54 -1.62 -15.21
C VAL A 61 -0.86 -1.83 -14.64
N LYS A 62 -0.91 -2.14 -13.33
CA LYS A 62 -2.15 -2.42 -12.63
C LYS A 62 -2.34 -1.48 -11.45
N ALA A 63 -3.53 -0.91 -11.35
CA ALA A 63 -4.00 -0.25 -10.15
C ALA A 63 -5.24 -0.96 -9.61
N ARG A 64 -5.51 -0.78 -8.31
CA ARG A 64 -6.74 -1.22 -7.67
C ARG A 64 -7.42 -0.03 -7.05
N THR A 65 -8.62 0.23 -7.52
CA THR A 65 -9.52 1.25 -6.99
C THR A 65 -10.83 0.61 -6.56
N THR A 66 -11.70 1.41 -5.95
CA THR A 66 -13.06 1.04 -5.64
C THR A 66 -13.97 2.04 -6.37
N TYR A 67 -15.01 1.55 -7.05
CA TYR A 67 -16.04 2.43 -7.60
C TYR A 67 -16.85 3.09 -6.49
N MET A 68 -17.69 4.07 -6.85
CA MET A 68 -18.58 4.76 -5.89
C MET A 68 -19.55 3.81 -5.19
N ASP A 69 -19.89 2.68 -5.81
CA ASP A 69 -20.74 1.63 -5.27
C ASP A 69 -20.02 0.69 -4.29
N GLY A 70 -18.72 0.90 -4.03
CA GLY A 70 -17.91 0.03 -3.18
C GLY A 70 -17.36 -1.21 -3.87
N THR A 71 -17.61 -1.40 -5.17
CA THR A 71 -17.11 -2.55 -5.93
C THR A 71 -15.61 -2.38 -6.20
N PRO A 72 -14.75 -3.33 -5.79
CA PRO A 72 -13.32 -3.27 -6.07
C PRO A 72 -13.06 -3.55 -7.54
N VAL A 73 -12.30 -2.67 -8.19
CA VAL A 73 -11.99 -2.75 -9.62
C VAL A 73 -10.49 -2.71 -9.86
N VAL A 74 -10.07 -3.57 -10.79
CA VAL A 74 -8.72 -3.58 -11.31
C VAL A 74 -8.67 -2.67 -12.53
N LEU A 75 -7.78 -1.70 -12.48
CA LEU A 75 -7.50 -0.81 -13.59
C LEU A 75 -6.24 -1.28 -14.30
N LEU A 76 -6.28 -1.33 -15.63
CA LEU A 76 -5.12 -1.64 -16.46
C LEU A 76 -4.74 -0.46 -17.35
N ARG A 77 -3.44 -0.25 -17.50
CA ARG A 77 -2.87 0.59 -18.56
C ARG A 77 -1.63 -0.05 -19.14
N VAL A 78 -1.22 0.40 -20.32
CA VAL A 78 0.05 0.02 -20.94
C VAL A 78 1.05 1.14 -20.74
N GLY A 79 2.21 0.83 -20.16
CA GLY A 79 3.30 1.81 -20.01
C GLY A 79 4.35 1.37 -19.02
N THR A 80 5.18 2.30 -18.60
CA THR A 80 6.21 2.06 -17.60
C THR A 80 5.57 2.01 -16.20
N PRO A 81 5.88 1.00 -15.37
CA PRO A 81 5.53 1.02 -13.96
C PRO A 81 6.15 2.24 -13.28
N GLU A 82 5.34 3.03 -12.61
CA GLU A 82 5.84 4.15 -11.81
C GLU A 82 6.30 3.66 -10.44
N PRO A 83 7.18 4.41 -9.77
CA PRO A 83 7.48 4.17 -8.37
C PRO A 83 6.19 4.16 -7.55
N ASP A 84 6.12 3.29 -6.53
CA ASP A 84 4.95 3.21 -5.67
C ASP A 84 4.61 4.58 -5.07
N ASN A 85 3.35 5.00 -5.23
CA ASN A 85 2.85 6.19 -4.58
C ASN A 85 2.67 5.97 -3.06
N ALA A 86 2.41 7.05 -2.32
CA ALA A 86 2.30 6.99 -0.86
C ALA A 86 1.23 5.99 -0.38
N ARG A 87 0.10 5.89 -1.08
CA ARG A 87 -0.99 4.95 -0.74
C ARG A 87 -0.59 3.50 -1.01
N MET A 88 0.18 3.23 -2.07
CA MET A 88 0.70 1.90 -2.36
C MET A 88 1.68 1.43 -1.30
N ILE A 89 2.60 2.31 -0.88
CA ILE A 89 3.52 2.03 0.23
C ILE A 89 2.73 1.82 1.54
N ALA A 90 1.74 2.66 1.83
CA ALA A 90 0.88 2.50 3.00
C ALA A 90 0.10 1.17 2.99
N ARG A 91 -0.37 0.70 1.82
CA ARG A 91 -0.96 -0.64 1.66
C ARG A 91 0.03 -1.75 2.00
N LYS A 92 1.31 -1.61 1.63
CA LYS A 92 2.36 -2.57 2.02
C LYS A 92 2.56 -2.58 3.54
N MET A 93 2.60 -1.41 4.18
CA MET A 93 2.68 -1.28 5.64
C MET A 93 1.46 -1.88 6.35
N ALA A 94 0.25 -1.60 5.85
CA ALA A 94 -0.99 -2.15 6.40
C ALA A 94 -1.01 -3.69 6.36
N ASN A 95 -0.49 -4.28 5.27
CA ASN A 95 -0.32 -5.72 5.17
C ASN A 95 0.70 -6.27 6.18
N ILE A 96 1.81 -5.57 6.42
CA ILE A 96 2.79 -5.94 7.46
C ILE A 96 2.11 -5.89 8.85
N PHE A 97 1.41 -4.80 9.14
CA PHE A 97 0.69 -4.62 10.39
C PHE A 97 -0.30 -5.78 10.63
N ARG A 98 -1.16 -6.06 9.66
CA ARG A 98 -2.14 -7.15 9.75
C ARG A 98 -1.47 -8.51 9.98
N LYS A 99 -0.35 -8.79 9.30
CA LYS A 99 0.39 -10.04 9.47
C LYS A 99 1.02 -10.18 10.86
N ARG A 100 1.48 -9.09 11.46
CA ARG A 100 2.16 -9.08 12.77
C ARG A 100 1.17 -9.05 13.94
N THR A 101 0.05 -8.35 13.80
CA THR A 101 -0.89 -8.12 14.91
C THR A 101 -2.18 -8.92 14.80
N GLY A 102 -2.52 -9.42 13.61
CA GLY A 102 -3.82 -10.01 13.30
C GLY A 102 -4.97 -9.00 13.21
N LEU A 103 -4.69 -7.70 13.38
CA LEU A 103 -5.70 -6.64 13.40
C LEU A 103 -5.86 -6.00 12.03
N ASP A 104 -7.09 -5.60 11.70
CA ASP A 104 -7.34 -4.86 10.48
C ASP A 104 -6.97 -3.38 10.63
N THR A 105 -6.56 -2.76 9.53
CA THR A 105 -6.23 -1.35 9.48
C THR A 105 -7.47 -0.57 9.04
N GLY A 106 -8.27 -0.11 10.02
CA GLY A 106 -9.42 0.76 9.73
C GLY A 106 -9.01 2.05 9.00
N GLN A 107 -9.98 2.77 8.43
CA GLN A 107 -9.74 3.94 7.57
C GLN A 107 -8.84 5.01 8.22
N HIS A 108 -9.07 5.31 9.50
CA HIS A 108 -8.25 6.26 10.25
C HIS A 108 -6.79 5.80 10.37
N ALA A 109 -6.57 4.54 10.77
CA ALA A 109 -5.23 3.97 10.88
C ALA A 109 -4.51 3.91 9.52
N PHE A 110 -5.26 3.65 8.44
CA PHE A 110 -4.71 3.68 7.09
C PHE A 110 -4.26 5.10 6.70
N GLY A 111 -5.04 6.13 7.06
CA GLY A 111 -4.65 7.53 6.91
C GLY A 111 -3.34 7.85 7.65
N CYS A 112 -3.16 7.33 8.87
CA CYS A 112 -1.89 7.49 9.61
C CYS A 112 -0.70 6.87 8.86
N LEU A 113 -0.88 5.69 8.24
CA LEU A 113 0.18 5.07 7.42
C LEU A 113 0.55 5.92 6.22
N VAL A 114 -0.43 6.50 5.52
CA VAL A 114 -0.17 7.41 4.40
C VAL A 114 0.67 8.61 4.87
N GLY A 115 0.29 9.23 5.99
CA GLY A 115 1.05 10.34 6.56
C GLY A 115 2.47 9.96 7.02
N LEU A 116 2.70 8.71 7.46
CA LEU A 116 4.05 8.22 7.76
C LEU A 116 4.91 8.12 6.51
N VAL A 117 4.34 7.65 5.40
CA VAL A 117 5.07 7.52 4.14
C VAL A 117 5.54 8.86 3.60
N GLU A 118 4.76 9.92 3.81
CA GLU A 118 5.09 11.29 3.40
C GLU A 118 6.23 11.90 4.21
N ILE A 119 6.36 11.52 5.50
CA ILE A 119 7.37 12.06 6.41
C ILE A 119 8.68 11.29 6.34
N TRP A 120 8.61 9.98 6.19
CA TRP A 120 9.80 9.13 6.23
C TRP A 120 10.64 9.22 4.96
N PRO A 121 11.96 8.98 5.06
CA PRO A 121 12.85 8.98 3.91
C PRO A 121 12.36 8.06 2.79
N LYS A 122 12.30 8.59 1.57
CA LYS A 122 11.87 7.85 0.37
C LYS A 122 12.73 6.60 0.16
N GLY A 123 12.08 5.48 -0.11
CA GLY A 123 12.73 4.18 -0.33
C GLY A 123 12.97 3.37 0.95
N ARG A 124 12.93 3.98 2.14
CA ARG A 124 13.15 3.27 3.42
C ARG A 124 11.88 3.05 4.23
N GLN A 125 10.75 3.60 3.80
CA GLN A 125 9.54 3.67 4.63
C GLN A 125 9.04 2.29 5.08
N VAL A 126 9.01 1.32 4.16
CA VAL A 126 8.54 -0.05 4.48
C VAL A 126 9.47 -0.75 5.47
N ASP A 127 10.77 -0.53 5.36
CA ASP A 127 11.76 -1.17 6.24
C ASP A 127 11.78 -0.52 7.63
N ILE A 128 11.66 0.81 7.70
CA ILE A 128 11.42 1.52 8.97
C ILE A 128 10.19 0.95 9.68
N PHE A 129 9.07 0.81 8.96
CA PHE A 129 7.85 0.23 9.53
C PHE A 129 8.08 -1.21 10.00
N ARG A 130 8.79 -2.02 9.22
CA ARG A 130 9.10 -3.41 9.59
C ARG A 130 9.94 -3.46 10.87
N THR A 131 10.99 -2.64 10.98
CA THR A 131 11.81 -2.58 12.19
C THR A 131 10.97 -2.24 13.43
N VAL A 132 10.11 -1.23 13.35
CA VAL A 132 9.22 -0.87 14.49
C VAL A 132 8.28 -2.01 14.86
N MET A 133 7.75 -2.74 13.88
CA MET A 133 6.86 -3.86 14.13
C MET A 133 7.58 -5.09 14.70
N ASP A 134 8.86 -5.26 14.37
CA ASP A 134 9.69 -6.38 14.81
C ASP A 134 10.32 -6.11 16.19
N ASP A 135 10.62 -4.85 16.51
CA ASP A 135 11.12 -4.40 17.82
C ASP A 135 10.22 -3.31 18.43
N TRP A 136 8.98 -3.71 18.73
CA TRP A 136 8.03 -2.85 19.43
C TRP A 136 8.53 -2.37 20.80
N PRO A 137 9.15 -3.22 21.65
CA PRO A 137 9.72 -2.76 22.93
C PRO A 137 10.81 -1.70 22.76
N GLY A 138 11.73 -1.86 21.79
CA GLY A 138 12.75 -0.86 21.49
C GLY A 138 12.15 0.46 21.03
N PHE A 139 11.12 0.42 20.17
CA PHE A 139 10.38 1.63 19.80
C PHE A 139 9.75 2.32 21.01
N MET A 140 9.11 1.57 21.92
CA MET A 140 8.48 2.15 23.12
C MET A 140 9.49 2.75 24.09
N ALA A 141 10.67 2.14 24.24
CA ALA A 141 11.76 2.72 25.02
C ALA A 141 12.19 4.09 24.45
N GLY A 142 12.32 4.18 23.12
CA GLY A 142 12.62 5.45 22.45
C GLY A 142 11.51 6.51 22.62
N VAL A 143 10.24 6.10 22.60
CA VAL A 143 9.09 7.00 22.89
C VAL A 143 9.18 7.55 24.31
N GLN A 144 9.52 6.70 25.29
CA GLN A 144 9.68 7.13 26.68
C GLN A 144 10.82 8.15 26.84
N CYS A 145 11.97 7.93 26.18
CA CYS A 145 13.05 8.90 26.16
C CYS A 145 12.61 10.24 25.54
N ALA A 146 11.91 10.19 24.40
CA ALA A 146 11.42 11.39 23.73
C ALA A 146 10.42 12.20 24.58
N ASP A 147 9.57 11.50 25.36
CA ASP A 147 8.67 12.14 26.31
C ASP A 147 9.45 12.78 27.48
N MET A 148 10.43 12.08 28.06
CA MET A 148 11.30 12.64 29.11
C MET A 148 12.03 13.91 28.64
N ASP A 149 12.58 13.91 27.43
CA ASP A 149 13.23 15.08 26.85
C ASP A 149 12.26 16.25 26.66
N ALA A 150 11.01 15.97 26.25
CA ALA A 150 9.97 16.98 26.11
C ALA A 150 9.59 17.61 27.46
N GLU A 151 9.53 16.82 28.54
CA GLU A 151 9.28 17.32 29.90
C GLU A 151 10.41 18.21 30.40
N LEU A 152 11.66 17.80 30.20
CA LEU A 152 12.84 18.60 30.55
C LEU A 152 12.87 19.93 29.78
N ALA A 153 12.37 19.94 28.55
CA ALA A 153 12.18 21.15 27.74
C ALA A 153 10.95 21.98 28.14
N GLY A 154 10.21 21.60 29.18
CA GLY A 154 9.05 22.32 29.70
C GLY A 154 7.78 22.18 28.85
N LYS A 155 7.72 21.22 27.92
CA LYS A 155 6.49 20.96 27.15
C LYS A 155 5.51 20.17 27.99
N VAL A 156 4.27 20.65 28.06
CA VAL A 156 3.17 19.91 28.70
C VAL A 156 2.81 18.72 27.80
N LEU A 157 3.16 17.52 28.27
CA LEU A 157 2.70 16.29 27.64
C LEU A 157 1.23 16.04 27.98
N ASP A 158 0.50 15.50 27.01
CA ASP A 158 -0.87 15.03 27.22
C ASP A 158 -0.85 13.87 28.25
N PRO A 159 -1.53 14.01 29.40
CA PRO A 159 -1.56 12.98 30.45
C PRO A 159 -2.08 11.62 29.95
N ALA A 160 -2.93 11.61 28.92
CA ALA A 160 -3.47 10.36 28.35
C ALA A 160 -2.39 9.48 27.69
N LEU A 161 -1.22 10.05 27.39
CA LEU A 161 -0.10 9.39 26.72
C LEU A 161 0.99 8.89 27.70
N LYS A 162 1.11 9.48 28.89
CA LYS A 162 2.17 9.16 29.87
C LYS A 162 2.21 7.71 30.34
N GLU A 163 1.08 6.99 30.30
CA GLU A 163 0.96 5.72 31.02
C GLU A 163 0.56 4.52 30.15
N ARG A 164 0.40 4.70 28.83
CA ARG A 164 -0.03 3.60 27.97
C ARG A 164 1.17 2.89 27.37
N PHE A 165 1.75 1.98 28.15
CA PHE A 165 2.48 0.85 27.56
C PHE A 165 1.47 -0.01 26.81
N TYR A 166 1.33 0.28 25.51
CA TYR A 166 0.48 -0.54 24.66
C TYR A 166 1.16 -1.90 24.48
N GLY A 167 0.56 -2.95 25.01
CA GLY A 167 1.02 -4.33 24.79
C GLY A 167 0.97 -4.77 23.32
N LYS A 168 0.41 -3.94 22.42
CA LYS A 168 0.36 -4.18 20.98
C LYS A 168 0.74 -2.91 20.21
N PRO A 169 1.34 -3.03 19.01
CA PRO A 169 1.64 -1.89 18.16
C PRO A 169 0.41 -1.06 17.81
N VAL A 170 0.52 0.26 17.92
CA VAL A 170 -0.54 1.23 17.58
C VAL A 170 -0.03 2.19 16.51
N ILE A 171 -0.62 2.16 15.32
CA ILE A 171 -0.18 2.97 14.17
C ILE A 171 -0.22 4.48 14.48
N ALA A 172 -1.25 4.94 15.19
CA ALA A 172 -1.36 6.34 15.58
C ALA A 172 -0.19 6.81 16.45
N LEU A 173 0.35 5.93 17.30
CA LEU A 173 1.52 6.22 18.13
C LEU A 173 2.79 6.33 17.28
N ILE A 174 2.98 5.40 16.33
CA ILE A 174 4.10 5.46 15.37
C ILE A 174 4.05 6.78 14.59
N ARG A 175 2.85 7.21 14.17
CA ARG A 175 2.64 8.49 13.46
C ARG A 175 2.96 9.72 14.31
N LYS A 176 2.80 9.63 15.63
CA LYS A 176 3.11 10.71 16.58
C LYS A 176 4.61 10.84 16.83
N TYR A 177 5.35 9.72 16.85
CA TYR A 177 6.80 9.68 17.05
C TYR A 177 7.53 9.13 15.81
N PRO A 178 7.42 9.79 14.64
CA PRO A 178 8.00 9.28 13.41
C PRO A 178 9.54 9.30 13.44
N ALA A 179 10.16 10.19 14.22
CA ALA A 179 11.61 10.29 14.36
C ALA A 179 12.20 9.09 15.11
N VAL A 180 11.56 8.69 16.22
CA VAL A 180 11.98 7.52 17.03
C VAL A 180 12.00 6.25 16.17
N ALA A 181 11.01 6.08 15.29
CA ALA A 181 10.96 4.95 14.36
C ALA A 181 12.16 4.94 13.39
N VAL A 182 12.56 6.11 12.88
CA VAL A 182 13.70 6.26 11.98
C VAL A 182 15.01 5.97 12.73
N GLU A 183 15.16 6.49 13.94
CA GLU A 183 16.33 6.26 14.79
C GLU A 183 16.50 4.78 15.11
N LEU A 184 15.43 4.12 15.56
CA LEU A 184 15.43 2.68 15.81
C LEU A 184 15.88 1.91 14.56
N HIS A 185 15.37 2.26 13.39
CA HIS A 185 15.76 1.64 12.13
C HIS A 185 17.22 1.92 11.71
N ASN A 186 17.81 3.03 12.15
CA ASN A 186 19.23 3.31 11.89
C ASN A 186 20.16 2.59 12.88
N MET A 187 19.64 2.13 14.02
CA MET A 187 20.39 1.38 15.04
C MET A 187 20.31 -0.14 14.88
N ALA A 188 19.33 -0.63 14.11
CA ALA A 188 19.08 -2.04 13.83
C ALA A 188 19.94 -2.56 12.65
#